data_AF-A0A449BV58-F1
#
_entry.id   AF-A0A449BV58-F1
#
_cell.length_a   1.000
_cell.length_b   1.000
_cell.length_c   1.000
_cell.angle_alpha   90.00
_cell.angle_beta   90.00
_cell.angle_gamma   90.00
#
_symmetry.space_group_name_H-M   'P 1'
#
loop_
_entity.id
_entity.type
_entity.pdbx_description
1 polymer ?
#
loop_
_entity_poly.entity_id
_entity_poly.type
_entity_poly.pdbx_seq_one_letter_code
_entity_poly.pdbx_strand_id
1 'polypeptide(L)'
;MSDNGETKEENTQYDGKCVNSIVLDIINSNISIKDLPSYSLLITSKKNNIKNIFDKIIYDQDLSIIIKESGSYIYLNYLETVIFTINENTNIKYLKRILKVLIDNDACIEFDQRVEIL
;
A
#
# COMPACT_ATOMS: atom_id res chain seq x y z
N MET A 1 -13.68 39.01 -9.68
CA MET A 1 -14.83 38.30 -9.08
C MET A 1 -15.25 37.26 -10.10
N SER A 2 -15.14 35.95 -9.93
CA SER A 2 -14.55 35.04 -8.93
C SER A 2 -14.40 33.72 -9.70
N ASP A 3 -13.20 33.14 -9.76
CA ASP A 3 -12.80 31.92 -9.03
C ASP A 3 -13.86 30.81 -8.95
N ASN A 4 -13.48 29.61 -9.42
CA ASN A 4 -13.94 28.26 -9.02
C ASN A 4 -13.50 27.26 -10.11
N GLY A 5 -12.60 26.31 -9.90
CA GLY A 5 -11.79 25.91 -8.77
C GLY A 5 -10.98 24.71 -9.27
N GLU A 6 -9.66 24.87 -9.38
CA GLU A 6 -8.77 23.74 -9.64
C GLU A 6 -8.86 22.82 -8.42
N THR A 7 -9.46 21.64 -8.58
CA THR A 7 -9.24 20.51 -7.67
C THR A 7 -7.77 20.09 -7.81
N LYS A 8 -6.90 20.81 -7.11
CA LYS A 8 -5.59 20.31 -6.74
C LYS A 8 -5.84 19.23 -5.71
N GLU A 9 -5.97 17.98 -6.17
CA GLU A 9 -5.60 16.86 -5.32
C GLU A 9 -4.17 17.13 -4.88
N GLU A 10 -4.02 17.52 -3.62
CA GLU A 10 -2.75 17.64 -2.92
C GLU A 10 -2.15 16.24 -2.83
N ASN A 11 -1.54 15.80 -3.94
CA ASN A 11 -0.49 14.82 -3.94
C ASN A 11 0.60 15.39 -3.05
N THR A 12 0.57 15.04 -1.77
CA THR A 12 1.64 15.27 -0.82
C THR A 12 2.81 14.45 -1.32
N GLN A 13 3.56 15.05 -2.23
CA GLN A 13 4.71 14.49 -2.90
C GLN A 13 5.82 14.39 -1.84
N TYR A 14 5.81 13.28 -1.10
CA TYR A 14 6.94 12.87 -0.27
C TYR A 14 8.11 12.59 -1.22
N ASP A 15 8.99 13.57 -1.42
CA ASP A 15 10.28 13.52 -2.13
C ASP A 15 10.57 12.20 -2.86
N GLY A 16 10.03 12.07 -4.09
CA GLY A 16 10.35 10.96 -5.00
C GLY A 16 9.72 9.60 -4.69
N LYS A 17 8.95 9.44 -3.60
CA LYS A 17 8.20 8.21 -3.29
C LYS A 17 6.80 8.25 -3.95
N CYS A 18 6.40 7.16 -4.61
CA CYS A 18 5.09 7.05 -5.26
C CYS A 18 4.13 6.30 -4.33
N VAL A 19 3.66 7.00 -3.30
CA VAL A 19 2.77 6.47 -2.27
C VAL A 19 1.53 7.34 -2.23
N ASN A 20 0.36 6.73 -2.32
CA ASN A 20 -0.92 7.42 -2.22
C ASN A 20 -1.10 8.03 -0.80
N SER A 21 -1.64 9.25 -0.70
CA SER A 21 -1.89 9.94 0.58
C SER A 21 -2.72 9.11 1.56
N ILE A 22 -3.68 8.32 1.05
CA ILE A 22 -4.51 7.42 1.85
C ILE A 22 -3.66 6.37 2.57
N VAL A 23 -2.60 5.85 1.94
CA VAL A 23 -1.68 4.88 2.55
C VAL A 23 -0.92 5.54 3.71
N LEU A 24 -0.55 6.80 3.57
CA LEU A 24 0.09 7.57 4.65
C LEU A 24 -0.88 7.83 5.80
N ASP A 25 -2.15 8.14 5.52
CA ASP A 25 -3.18 8.34 6.55
C ASP A 25 -3.44 7.07 7.36
N ILE A 26 -3.40 5.90 6.72
CA ILE A 26 -3.47 4.60 7.40
C ILE A 26 -2.28 4.43 8.34
N ILE A 27 -1.06 4.69 7.87
CA ILE A 27 0.16 4.59 8.69
C ILE A 27 0.09 5.53 9.90
N ASN A 28 -0.39 6.76 9.67
CA ASN A 28 -0.44 7.82 10.68
C ASN A 28 -1.63 7.72 11.65
N SER A 29 -2.49 6.70 11.51
CA SER A 29 -3.53 6.30 12.47
C SER A 29 -4.89 7.01 12.39
N ASN A 30 -5.28 7.49 11.22
CA ASN A 30 -6.59 8.14 11.05
C ASN A 30 -7.70 7.19 10.56
N ILE A 31 -7.38 5.93 10.23
CA ILE A 31 -8.29 5.02 9.51
C ILE A 31 -8.33 3.64 10.18
N SER A 32 -9.54 3.07 10.33
CA SER A 32 -9.77 1.68 10.75
C SER A 32 -9.68 0.71 9.57
N ILE A 33 -9.43 -0.58 9.81
CA ILE A 33 -9.45 -1.62 8.76
C ILE A 33 -10.79 -1.62 7.99
N LYS A 34 -11.90 -1.39 8.69
CA LYS A 34 -13.24 -1.36 8.08
C LYS A 34 -13.48 -0.16 7.16
N ASP A 35 -12.69 0.88 7.33
CA ASP A 35 -12.81 2.15 6.61
C ASP A 35 -11.78 2.24 5.47
N LEU A 36 -11.10 1.13 5.16
CA LEU A 36 -10.20 1.06 4.02
C LEU A 36 -11.00 1.20 2.71
N PRO A 37 -10.48 1.93 1.71
CA PRO A 37 -11.16 2.12 0.45
C PRO A 37 -11.27 0.81 -0.37
N SER A 38 -10.36 -0.13 -0.13
CA SER A 38 -10.35 -1.46 -0.73
C SER A 38 -9.50 -2.39 0.13
N TYR A 39 -9.76 -3.69 0.05
CA TYR A 39 -8.90 -4.72 0.68
C TYR A 39 -7.84 -5.24 -0.29
N SER A 40 -7.73 -4.67 -1.50
CA SER A 40 -6.70 -5.02 -2.46
C SER A 40 -5.76 -3.85 -2.69
N LEU A 41 -4.47 -4.13 -2.66
CA LEU A 41 -3.40 -3.18 -2.97
C LEU A 41 -2.65 -3.64 -4.20
N LEU A 42 -2.34 -2.68 -5.07
CA LEU A 42 -1.34 -2.82 -6.12
C LEU A 42 -0.03 -2.25 -5.61
N ILE A 43 1.03 -3.06 -5.68
CA ILE A 43 2.34 -2.73 -5.15
C ILE A 43 3.39 -2.90 -6.23
N THR A 44 4.12 -1.84 -6.53
CA THR A 44 5.22 -1.82 -7.50
C THR A 44 6.48 -1.24 -6.84
N SER A 45 7.59 -1.13 -7.58
CA SER A 45 8.76 -0.37 -7.13
C SER A 45 9.43 0.26 -8.33
N LYS A 46 10.01 1.46 -8.15
CA LYS A 46 10.66 2.20 -9.23
C LYS A 46 12.13 1.80 -9.40
N LYS A 47 12.80 1.46 -8.30
CA LYS A 47 14.24 1.18 -8.29
C LYS A 47 14.57 -0.29 -8.13
N ASN A 48 13.71 -1.04 -7.45
CA ASN A 48 13.96 -2.45 -7.13
C ASN A 48 12.93 -3.33 -7.81
N ASN A 49 13.29 -4.59 -8.08
CA ASN A 49 12.28 -5.59 -8.36
C ASN A 49 11.44 -5.81 -7.10
N ILE A 50 10.13 -5.56 -7.15
CA ILE A 50 9.24 -5.69 -5.99
C ILE A 50 9.28 -7.10 -5.38
N LYS A 51 9.55 -8.13 -6.18
CA LYS A 51 9.75 -9.50 -5.71
C LYS A 51 10.88 -9.58 -4.68
N ASN A 52 12.00 -8.89 -4.90
CA ASN A 52 13.13 -8.92 -3.97
C ASN A 52 12.78 -8.28 -2.62
N ILE A 53 11.88 -7.29 -2.60
CA ILE A 53 11.39 -6.69 -1.36
C ILE A 53 10.54 -7.71 -0.59
N PHE A 54 9.63 -8.39 -1.28
CA PHE A 54 8.79 -9.43 -0.68
C PHE A 54 9.59 -10.65 -0.23
N ASP A 55 10.57 -11.11 -1.01
CA ASP A 55 11.47 -12.20 -0.63
C ASP A 55 12.18 -11.87 0.70
N LYS A 56 12.72 -10.65 0.86
CA LYS A 56 13.32 -10.20 2.13
C LYS A 56 12.35 -10.24 3.30
N ILE A 57 11.11 -9.79 3.09
CA ILE A 57 10.05 -9.83 4.12
C ILE A 57 9.75 -11.26 4.54
N ILE A 58 9.73 -12.21 3.59
CA ILE A 58 9.43 -13.63 3.87
C ILE A 58 10.59 -14.33 4.58
N TYR A 59 11.84 -13.96 4.26
CA TYR A 59 13.01 -14.52 4.92
C TYR A 59 13.22 -13.97 6.34
N ASP A 60 12.65 -12.81 6.67
CA ASP A 60 12.67 -12.26 8.02
C ASP A 60 11.63 -12.98 8.92
N GLN A 61 12.09 -13.48 10.07
CA GLN A 61 11.26 -14.32 10.95
C GLN A 61 10.02 -13.58 11.47
N ASP A 62 10.16 -12.32 11.86
CA ASP A 62 9.06 -11.53 12.42
C ASP A 62 8.14 -11.01 11.32
N LEU A 63 8.71 -10.43 10.27
CA LEU A 63 7.94 -9.83 9.20
C LEU A 63 7.18 -10.90 8.39
N SER A 64 7.70 -12.12 8.28
CA SER A 64 7.02 -13.23 7.61
C SER A 64 5.72 -13.64 8.33
N ILE A 65 5.67 -13.54 9.66
CA ILE A 65 4.45 -13.78 10.44
C ILE A 65 3.48 -12.62 10.22
N ILE A 66 3.99 -11.39 10.36
CA ILE A 66 3.18 -10.18 10.25
C ILE A 66 2.53 -10.06 8.87
N ILE A 67 3.25 -10.34 7.79
CA ILE A 67 2.69 -10.24 6.43
C ILE A 67 1.59 -11.29 6.19
N LYS A 68 1.74 -12.51 6.73
CA LYS A 68 0.73 -13.58 6.63
C LYS A 68 -0.52 -13.26 7.44
N GLU A 69 -0.36 -12.67 8.62
CA GLU A 69 -1.47 -12.17 9.44
C GLU A 69 -2.14 -10.94 8.81
N SER A 70 -1.38 -10.14 8.05
CA SER A 70 -1.87 -8.96 7.34
C SER A 70 -2.70 -9.31 6.10
N GLY A 71 -2.41 -10.43 5.44
CA GLY A 71 -3.08 -10.80 4.20
C GLY A 71 -2.35 -11.88 3.40
N SER A 72 -2.71 -11.97 2.12
CA SER A 72 -2.06 -12.81 1.13
C SER A 72 -1.59 -11.96 -0.05
N TYR A 73 -0.65 -12.47 -0.84
CA TYR A 73 -0.15 -11.74 -1.99
C TYR A 73 0.16 -12.66 -3.17
N ILE A 74 0.11 -12.09 -4.37
CA ILE A 74 0.46 -12.75 -5.63
C ILE A 74 1.43 -11.84 -6.37
N TYR A 75 2.57 -12.39 -6.81
CA TYR A 75 3.52 -11.69 -7.66
C TYR A 75 3.22 -11.97 -9.14
N LEU A 76 2.96 -10.91 -9.90
CA LEU A 76 2.70 -10.94 -11.32
C LEU A 76 4.02 -10.71 -12.08
N ASN A 77 4.72 -11.80 -12.40
CA ASN A 77 6.06 -11.77 -13.01
C ASN A 77 6.17 -10.82 -14.22
N TYR A 78 5.19 -10.83 -15.13
CA TYR A 78 5.22 -10.04 -16.36
C TYR A 78 5.06 -8.53 -16.12
N LEU A 79 4.40 -8.15 -15.04
CA LEU A 79 4.11 -6.75 -14.71
C LEU A 79 5.04 -6.23 -13.61
N GLU A 80 5.92 -7.06 -13.08
CA GLU A 80 6.76 -6.76 -11.90
C GLU A 80 5.95 -6.09 -10.77
N THR A 81 4.75 -6.62 -10.53
CA THR A 81 3.74 -6.06 -9.63
C THR A 81 3.31 -7.10 -8.63
N VAL A 82 3.05 -6.70 -7.39
CA VAL A 82 2.39 -7.53 -6.38
C VAL A 82 0.95 -7.05 -6.19
N ILE A 83 0.01 -7.99 -6.25
CA ILE A 83 -1.33 -7.79 -5.72
C ILE A 83 -1.32 -8.29 -4.28
N PHE A 84 -1.62 -7.42 -3.32
CA PHE A 84 -1.74 -7.78 -1.90
C PHE A 84 -3.19 -7.67 -1.47
N THR A 85 -3.75 -8.76 -0.97
CA THR A 85 -5.12 -8.83 -0.43
C THR A 85 -5.06 -8.82 1.09
N ILE A 86 -5.49 -7.71 1.68
CA ILE A 86 -5.58 -7.47 3.12
C ILE A 86 -6.63 -8.39 3.73
N ASN A 87 -6.29 -9.04 4.83
CA ASN A 87 -7.25 -9.80 5.64
C ASN A 87 -8.14 -8.83 6.43
N GLU A 88 -9.45 -8.88 6.24
CA GLU A 88 -10.43 -7.99 6.91
C GLU A 88 -10.37 -8.05 8.44
N ASN A 89 -9.91 -9.17 9.01
CA ASN A 89 -9.77 -9.36 10.44
C ASN A 89 -8.36 -9.05 10.96
N THR A 90 -7.48 -8.51 10.11
CA THR A 90 -6.11 -8.25 10.52
C THR A 90 -6.01 -7.16 11.59
N ASN A 91 -4.98 -7.27 12.43
CA ASN A 91 -4.64 -6.19 13.34
C ASN A 91 -4.09 -5.02 12.52
N ILE A 92 -4.74 -3.85 12.62
CA ILE A 92 -4.29 -2.63 11.93
C ILE A 92 -2.81 -2.31 12.19
N LYS A 93 -2.26 -2.65 13.36
CA LYS A 93 -0.83 -2.45 13.67
C LYS A 93 0.09 -3.26 12.75
N TYR A 94 -0.33 -4.47 12.35
CA TYR A 94 0.43 -5.32 11.43
C TYR A 94 0.40 -4.76 10.01
N LEU A 95 -0.79 -4.36 9.54
CA LEU A 95 -0.93 -3.69 8.25
C LEU A 95 -0.05 -2.43 8.18
N LYS A 96 -0.11 -1.55 9.20
CA LYS A 96 0.73 -0.36 9.27
C LYS A 96 2.22 -0.68 9.22
N ARG A 97 2.66 -1.71 9.95
CA ARG A 97 4.06 -2.15 9.96
C ARG A 97 4.51 -2.62 8.58
N ILE A 98 3.69 -3.41 7.87
CA ILE A 98 4.01 -3.89 6.52
C ILE A 98 4.03 -2.73 5.51
N LEU A 99 3.01 -1.87 5.51
CA LEU A 99 2.97 -0.71 4.62
C LEU A 99 4.20 0.19 4.80
N LYS A 100 4.61 0.45 6.06
CA LYS A 100 5.82 1.22 6.35
C LYS A 100 7.08 0.53 5.82
N VAL A 101 7.27 -0.76 6.08
CA VAL A 101 8.42 -1.53 5.59
C VAL A 101 8.51 -1.48 4.06
N LEU A 102 7.39 -1.65 3.37
CA LEU A 102 7.34 -1.58 1.91
C LEU A 102 7.77 -0.18 1.41
N ILE A 103 7.21 0.90 1.96
CA ILE A 103 7.53 2.28 1.57
C ILE A 103 8.99 2.64 1.86
N ASP A 104 9.54 2.16 2.99
CA ASP A 104 10.93 2.38 3.35
C ASP A 104 11.90 1.62 2.43
N ASN A 105 11.40 0.61 1.70
CA ASN A 105 12.14 -0.17 0.68
C ASN A 105 11.82 0.23 -0.77
N ASP A 106 11.31 1.46 -1.02
CA ASP A 106 11.00 1.97 -2.37
C ASP A 106 9.79 1.30 -3.04
N ALA A 107 8.87 0.72 -2.25
CA ALA A 107 7.60 0.27 -2.79
C ALA A 107 6.65 1.45 -3.04
N CYS A 108 5.93 1.36 -4.15
CA CYS A 108 4.83 2.23 -4.51
C CYS A 108 3.54 1.47 -4.24
N ILE A 109 2.58 2.08 -3.56
CA ILE A 109 1.38 1.38 -3.05
C ILE A 109 0.13 2.19 -3.41
N GLU A 110 -0.81 1.51 -4.04
CA GLU A 110 -2.11 2.05 -4.44
C GLU A 110 -3.20 1.06 -4.05
N PHE A 111 -4.38 1.56 -3.67
CA PHE A 111 -5.56 0.71 -3.51
C PHE A 111 -6.12 0.35 -4.88
N ASP A 112 -6.62 -0.87 -5.03
CA ASP A 112 -7.44 -1.26 -6.19
C ASP A 112 -8.74 -0.44 -6.15
N GLN A 113 -8.68 0.73 -6.77
CA GLN A 113 -9.84 1.58 -7.00
C GLN A 113 -10.60 0.98 -8.18
N ARG A 114 -11.38 -0.07 -7.92
CA ARG A 114 -12.49 -0.35 -8.82
C ARG A 114 -13.38 0.88 -8.76
N VAL A 115 -13.36 1.65 -9.86
CA VAL A 115 -14.30 2.74 -10.09
C VAL A 115 -15.69 2.16 -9.81
N GLU A 116 -16.38 2.68 -8.80
CA GLU A 116 -17.82 2.48 -8.70
C GLU A 116 -18.39 2.99 -10.02
N ILE A 117 -18.79 2.06 -10.89
CA ILE A 117 -19.65 2.41 -12.01
C ILE A 117 -20.97 2.78 -11.36
N LEU A 118 -21.15 4.08 -11.10
CA LEU A 118 -22.42 4.72 -10.73
C LEU A 118 -23.49 4.45 -11.79
#